data_AF-A0A170PIJ8-F1
#
_entry.id   AF-A0A170PIJ8-F1
#
_cell.length_a   1.000
_cell.length_b   1.000
_cell.length_c   1.000
_cell.angle_alpha   90.00
_cell.angle_beta   90.00
_cell.angle_gamma   90.00
#
_symmetry.space_group_name_H-M   'P 1'
#
loop_
_entity.id
_entity.type
_entity.pdbx_description
1 polymer ?
#
loop_
_entity_poly.entity_id
_entity_poly.type
_entity_poly.pdbx_seq_one_letter_code
_entity_poly.pdbx_strand_id
1 'polypeptide(L)'
;MGGVALVRLPVAYKWNRTYTLRMRIEWDQRKNRANVRKHQLDFADAWKVFLRPLLVALDERSGLEFPEDRLIGIGMLDETRNVVIVFTELNEDVIRVISLRKALAHERERYQEAFRDEFGSV
;
A
#
# COMPACT_ATOMS: atom_id res chain seq x y z
N MET A 1 -8.46 19.97 -4.18
CA MET A 1 -9.19 19.45 -3.01
C MET A 1 -9.00 17.94 -3.00
N GLY A 2 -8.14 17.43 -2.11
CA GLY A 2 -7.87 16.00 -1.97
C GLY A 2 -8.92 15.37 -1.06
N GLY A 3 -9.53 14.26 -1.48
CA GLY A 3 -10.51 13.52 -0.69
C GLY A 3 -9.83 12.71 0.41
N VAL A 4 -10.40 12.74 1.62
CA VAL A 4 -9.99 11.92 2.75
C VAL A 4 -10.89 10.70 2.80
N ALA A 5 -10.33 9.49 2.70
CA ALA A 5 -11.04 8.23 2.92
C ALA A 5 -10.62 7.64 4.28
N LEU A 6 -11.59 7.31 5.12
CA LEU A 6 -11.40 6.68 6.45
C LEU A 6 -11.29 5.17 6.30
N VAL A 7 -10.28 4.57 6.93
CA VAL A 7 -9.94 3.15 6.77
C VAL A 7 -9.46 2.53 8.08
N ARG A 8 -9.92 1.31 8.38
CA ARG A 8 -9.63 0.56 9.60
C ARG A 8 -8.72 -0.64 9.30
N LEU A 9 -7.45 -0.49 9.69
CA LEU A 9 -6.39 -1.48 9.92
C LEU A 9 -6.63 -2.74 10.79
N PRO A 10 -6.43 -4.01 10.36
CA PRO A 10 -5.88 -5.05 11.22
C PRO A 10 -4.35 -5.09 11.06
N VAL A 11 -3.63 -4.82 12.15
CA VAL A 11 -2.17 -4.66 12.19
C VAL A 11 -1.50 -5.98 12.55
N ALA A 12 -0.54 -6.42 11.76
CA ALA A 12 0.44 -7.43 12.19
C ALA A 12 1.80 -7.28 11.49
N TYR A 13 2.39 -6.07 11.43
CA TYR A 13 3.82 -5.94 11.14
C TYR A 13 4.43 -4.81 12.00
N LYS A 14 5.30 -5.22 12.95
CA LYS A 14 6.15 -4.43 13.87
C LYS A 14 5.50 -3.70 15.07
N TRP A 15 5.66 -4.33 16.24
CA TRP A 15 5.84 -3.79 17.62
C TRP A 15 5.11 -2.49 18.03
N ASN A 16 4.10 -2.65 18.89
CA ASN A 16 3.62 -1.68 19.90
C ASN A 16 3.32 -0.23 19.47
N ARG A 17 2.76 -0.03 18.27
CA ARG A 17 2.15 1.27 17.90
C ARG A 17 0.63 1.14 17.81
N THR A 18 -0.06 1.79 18.73
CA THR A 18 -1.51 2.00 18.67
C THR A 18 -1.75 3.09 17.62
N TYR A 19 -2.06 2.72 16.39
CA TYR A 19 -2.42 3.69 15.35
C TYR A 19 -3.74 4.36 15.75
N THR A 20 -3.72 5.68 15.87
CA THR A 20 -4.93 6.47 16.11
C THR A 20 -5.87 6.30 14.91
N LEU A 21 -7.19 6.26 15.13
CA LEU A 21 -8.25 5.90 14.16
C LEU A 21 -8.38 6.83 12.92
N ARG A 22 -7.35 7.58 12.53
CA ARG A 22 -7.39 8.55 11.42
C ARG A 22 -6.13 8.51 10.56
N MET A 23 -5.88 7.39 9.89
CA MET A 23 -4.87 7.34 8.84
C MET A 23 -5.35 8.15 7.61
N ARG A 24 -4.60 9.21 7.27
CA ARG A 24 -4.82 10.07 6.12
C ARG A 24 -3.93 9.63 4.97
N ILE A 25 -4.53 9.46 3.80
CA ILE A 25 -3.82 9.09 2.57
C ILE A 25 -3.64 10.33 1.70
N GLU A 26 -2.39 10.63 1.36
CA GLU A 26 -1.99 11.76 0.55
C GLU A 26 -1.27 11.32 -0.72
N TRP A 27 -1.30 12.16 -1.74
CA TRP A 27 -0.49 11.96 -2.94
C TRP A 27 -0.30 13.26 -3.71
N ASP A 28 0.75 13.27 -4.54
CA ASP A 28 0.93 14.32 -5.53
C ASP A 28 0.00 14.09 -6.73
N GLN A 29 -0.78 15.11 -7.10
CA GLN A 29 -1.77 15.02 -8.18
C GLN A 29 -1.14 14.85 -9.57
N ARG A 30 0.07 15.37 -9.81
CA ARG A 30 0.80 15.14 -11.06
C ARG A 30 1.24 13.68 -11.15
N LYS A 31 1.74 13.10 -10.05
CA LYS A 31 2.09 11.68 -9.95
C LYS A 31 0.86 10.79 -10.15
N ASN A 32 -0.29 11.11 -9.53
CA ASN A 32 -1.50 10.32 -9.73
C ASN A 32 -1.94 10.30 -11.19
N ARG A 33 -1.96 11.46 -11.86
CA ARG A 33 -2.30 11.52 -13.29
C ARG A 33 -1.34 10.70 -14.16
N ALA A 34 -0.05 10.73 -13.87
CA ALA A 34 0.92 9.89 -14.57
C ALA A 34 0.70 8.40 -14.28
N ASN A 35 0.39 8.05 -13.03
CA ASN A 35 0.09 6.69 -12.61
C ASN A 35 -1.16 6.14 -13.30
N VAL A 36 -2.27 6.89 -13.31
CA VAL A 36 -3.51 6.50 -14.00
C VAL A 36 -3.25 6.27 -15.47
N ARG A 37 -2.50 7.15 -16.15
CA ARG A 37 -2.15 6.96 -17.57
C ARG A 37 -1.36 5.68 -17.82
N LYS A 38 -0.42 5.34 -16.93
CA LYS A 38 0.50 4.21 -17.09
C LYS A 38 -0.08 2.88 -16.61
N HIS A 39 -0.83 2.89 -15.52
CA HIS A 39 -1.23 1.71 -14.76
C HIS A 39 -2.75 1.55 -14.64
N GLN A 40 -3.53 2.54 -15.07
CA GLN A 40 -5.00 2.54 -15.05
C GLN A 40 -5.59 2.35 -13.65
N LEU A 41 -4.84 2.73 -12.61
CA LEU A 41 -5.26 2.71 -11.22
C LEU A 41 -5.06 4.10 -10.61
N ASP A 42 -6.06 4.55 -9.84
CA ASP A 42 -6.07 5.85 -9.18
C ASP A 42 -5.62 5.71 -7.72
N PHE A 43 -4.77 6.61 -7.25
CA PHE A 43 -4.36 6.66 -5.85
C PHE A 43 -5.52 6.90 -4.88
N ALA A 44 -6.63 7.49 -5.36
CA ALA A 44 -7.86 7.60 -4.59
C ALA A 44 -8.47 6.24 -4.19
N ASP A 45 -8.04 5.13 -4.80
CA ASP A 45 -8.46 3.78 -4.40
C ASP A 45 -7.46 3.09 -3.45
N ALA A 46 -6.32 3.71 -3.15
CA ALA A 46 -5.27 3.10 -2.31
C ALA A 46 -5.77 2.70 -0.91
N TRP A 47 -6.75 3.42 -0.38
CA TRP A 47 -7.38 3.12 0.91
C TRP A 47 -7.98 1.70 0.97
N LYS A 48 -8.46 1.17 -0.16
CA LYS A 48 -9.01 -0.20 -0.24
C LYS A 48 -7.92 -1.25 -0.02
N VAL A 49 -6.72 -0.97 -0.50
CA VAL A 49 -5.53 -1.82 -0.31
C VAL A 49 -5.14 -1.84 1.15
N PHE A 50 -5.11 -0.65 1.75
CA PHE A 50 -4.94 -0.46 3.18
C PHE A 50 -6.18 -0.84 3.99
N LEU A 51 -7.18 -1.58 3.51
CA LEU A 51 -8.23 -2.17 4.37
C LEU A 51 -8.07 -3.68 4.52
N ARG A 52 -7.10 -4.24 3.80
CA ARG A 52 -6.96 -5.67 3.58
C ARG A 52 -5.56 -6.10 4.00
N PRO A 53 -5.33 -7.41 4.17
CA PRO A 53 -3.99 -7.92 4.42
C PRO A 53 -3.01 -7.46 3.36
N LEU A 54 -1.90 -6.89 3.80
CA LEU A 54 -0.90 -6.22 2.96
C LEU A 54 0.48 -6.75 3.35
N LEU A 55 1.16 -7.40 2.40
CA LEU A 55 2.54 -7.83 2.59
C LEU A 55 3.46 -6.64 2.31
N VAL A 56 4.15 -6.14 3.34
CA VAL A 56 4.99 -4.94 3.25
C VAL A 56 6.47 -5.28 3.39
N ALA A 57 7.31 -4.68 2.55
CA ALA A 57 8.76 -4.71 2.67
C ALA A 57 9.36 -3.33 2.40
N LEU A 58 10.61 -3.11 2.83
CA LEU A 58 11.37 -1.93 2.42
C LEU A 58 11.68 -2.01 0.93
N ASP A 59 11.53 -0.89 0.23
CA ASP A 59 11.96 -0.78 -1.17
C ASP A 59 13.46 -0.54 -1.21
N GLU A 60 14.25 -1.61 -1.34
CA GLU A 60 15.71 -1.53 -1.37
C GLU A 60 16.26 -0.64 -2.50
N ARG A 61 15.44 -0.32 -3.51
CA ARG A 61 15.79 0.61 -4.60
C ARG A 61 15.69 2.07 -4.18
N SER A 62 15.13 2.39 -3.02
CA SER A 62 14.98 3.77 -2.55
C SER A 62 16.32 4.40 -2.17
N GLY A 63 17.35 3.59 -1.86
CA GLY A 63 18.71 4.06 -1.60
C GLY A 63 18.80 5.21 -0.58
N LEU A 64 19.95 5.89 -0.56
CA LEU A 64 20.20 7.11 0.23
C LEU A 64 19.60 8.38 -0.42
N GLU A 65 18.87 8.24 -1.52
CA GLU A 65 18.43 9.37 -2.37
C GLU A 65 17.14 10.05 -1.89
N PHE A 66 16.42 9.45 -0.94
CA PHE A 66 15.18 10.03 -0.42
C PHE A 66 15.27 10.23 1.11
N PRO A 67 14.73 11.34 1.63
CA PRO A 67 14.75 11.63 3.06
C PRO A 67 13.83 10.72 3.90
N GLU A 68 13.00 9.89 3.25
CA GLU A 68 11.98 9.06 3.88
C GLU A 68 12.06 7.62 3.32
N ASP A 69 11.89 6.63 4.20
CA ASP A 69 11.84 5.22 3.81
C ASP A 69 10.66 4.96 2.88
N ARG A 70 10.92 4.25 1.77
CA ARG A 70 9.86 3.78 0.88
C ARG A 70 9.53 2.33 1.19
N LEU A 71 8.24 2.07 1.25
CA LEU A 71 7.68 0.76 1.46
C LEU A 71 7.03 0.28 0.18
N ILE A 72 7.25 -0.98 -0.15
CA ILE A 72 6.53 -1.70 -1.19
C ILE A 72 5.56 -2.67 -0.53
N GLY A 73 4.27 -2.51 -0.85
CA GLY A 73 3.18 -3.35 -0.39
C GLY A 73 2.62 -4.18 -1.54
N ILE A 74 2.39 -5.47 -1.31
CA ILE A 74 1.60 -6.33 -2.20
C ILE A 74 0.31 -6.69 -1.47
N GLY A 75 -0.82 -6.37 -2.07
CA GLY A 75 -2.12 -6.55 -1.43
C GLY A 75 -3.26 -6.65 -2.42
N MET A 76 -4.48 -6.65 -1.91
CA MET A 76 -5.70 -6.73 -2.71
C MET A 76 -6.36 -5.36 -2.81
N LEU A 77 -6.71 -4.94 -4.01
CA LEU A 77 -7.55 -3.76 -4.24
C LEU A 77 -9.04 -4.10 -4.06
N ASP A 78 -9.41 -5.32 -4.43
CA ASP A 78 -10.69 -5.99 -4.22
C ASP A 78 -10.48 -7.51 -4.29
N GLU A 79 -11.57 -8.28 -4.35
CA GLU A 79 -11.55 -9.75 -4.30
C GLU A 79 -10.82 -10.41 -5.48
N THR A 80 -10.55 -9.68 -6.55
CA THR A 80 -10.01 -10.24 -7.81
C THR A 80 -8.70 -9.60 -8.24
N ARG A 81 -8.38 -8.42 -7.72
CA ARG A 81 -7.24 -7.60 -8.18
C ARG A 81 -6.17 -7.47 -7.11
N ASN A 82 -5.08 -8.20 -7.29
CA ASN A 82 -3.84 -7.94 -6.55
C ASN A 82 -3.09 -6.76 -7.16
N VAL A 83 -2.58 -5.90 -6.29
CA VAL A 83 -1.85 -4.69 -6.65
C VAL A 83 -0.56 -4.58 -5.86
N VAL A 84 0.38 -3.86 -6.47
CA VAL A 84 1.57 -3.36 -5.79
C VAL A 84 1.36 -1.88 -5.53
N ILE A 85 1.51 -1.48 -4.27
CA ILE A 85 1.48 -0.10 -3.82
C ILE A 85 2.87 0.29 -3.31
N VAL A 86 3.36 1.45 -3.73
CA VAL A 86 4.58 2.04 -3.16
C VAL A 86 4.16 3.28 -2.40
N PHE A 87 4.57 3.37 -1.15
CA PHE A 87 4.19 4.45 -0.25
C PHE A 87 5.31 4.78 0.72
N THR A 88 5.15 5.89 1.43
CA THR A 88 5.98 6.26 2.56
C THR A 88 5.09 6.72 3.71
N GLU A 89 5.55 6.51 4.94
CA GLU A 89 4.89 6.91 6.16
C GLU A 89 5.52 8.23 6.62
N LEU A 90 4.79 9.34 6.48
CA LEU A 90 5.31 10.67 6.83
C LEU A 90 5.27 10.90 8.35
N ASN A 91 4.28 10.33 9.01
CA ASN A 91 4.10 10.30 10.46
C ASN A 91 3.10 9.18 10.80
N GLU A 92 2.76 9.04 12.08
CA GLU A 92 1.91 7.95 12.60
C GLU A 92 0.54 7.83 11.92
N ASP A 93 0.02 8.94 11.38
CA ASP A 93 -1.33 9.03 10.83
C ASP A 93 -1.34 9.45 9.35
N VAL A 94 -0.19 9.56 8.65
CA VAL A 94 -0.16 10.03 7.25
C VAL A 94 0.68 9.11 6.37
N ILE A 95 0.00 8.52 5.39
CA ILE A 95 0.62 7.74 4.31
C ILE A 95 0.62 8.57 3.03
N ARG A 96 1.78 8.65 2.37
CA ARG A 96 1.89 9.23 1.03
C ARG A 96 2.07 8.14 -0.03
N VAL A 97 1.10 8.03 -0.93
CA VAL A 97 1.14 7.09 -2.05
C VAL A 97 2.02 7.65 -3.17
N ILE A 98 2.92 6.80 -3.66
CA ILE A 98 3.92 7.12 -4.68
C ILE A 98 3.61 6.39 -5.99
N SER A 99 3.16 5.14 -5.91
CA SER A 99 2.83 4.29 -7.07
C SER A 99 1.75 3.28 -6.71
N LEU A 100 0.91 2.93 -7.70
CA LEU A 100 -0.12 1.91 -7.58
C LEU A 100 -0.28 1.21 -8.92
N ARG A 101 -0.01 -0.08 -8.97
CA ARG A 101 -0.07 -0.86 -10.20
C ARG A 101 -0.62 -2.26 -9.96
N LYS A 102 -1.05 -2.92 -11.03
CA LYS A 102 -1.35 -4.36 -10.99
C LYS A 102 -0.09 -5.13 -10.56
N ALA A 103 -0.30 -6.13 -9.72
CA ALA A 103 0.75 -7.08 -9.37
C ALA A 103 1.08 -7.97 -10.58
N LEU A 104 2.37 -8.27 -10.74
CA LEU A 104 2.86 -9.26 -11.70
C LEU A 104 2.54 -10.67 -11.20
N ALA A 105 2.64 -11.68 -12.09
CA ALA A 105 2.30 -13.06 -11.73
C ALA A 105 3.06 -13.56 -10.48
N HIS A 106 4.39 -13.43 -10.46
CA HIS A 106 5.22 -13.83 -9.33
C HIS A 106 4.93 -13.05 -8.03
N GLU A 107 4.51 -11.77 -8.13
CA GLU A 107 4.15 -10.97 -6.95
C GLU A 107 2.84 -11.45 -6.34
N ARG A 108 1.90 -11.90 -7.18
CA ARG A 108 0.64 -12.50 -6.72
C ARG A 108 0.88 -13.84 -6.04
N GLU A 109 1.72 -14.69 -6.63
CA GLU A 109 2.10 -15.98 -6.04
C GLU A 109 2.74 -15.78 -4.67
N ARG A 110 3.74 -14.88 -4.56
CA ARG A 110 4.36 -14.53 -3.28
C ARG A 110 3.35 -14.05 -2.23
N TYR A 111 2.37 -13.23 -2.63
CA TYR A 111 1.33 -12.77 -1.72
C TYR A 111 0.41 -13.92 -1.27
N GLN A 112 0.02 -14.80 -2.20
CA GLN A 112 -0.84 -15.95 -1.88
C GLN A 112 -0.15 -16.98 -0.98
N GLU A 113 1.14 -17.22 -1.19
CA GLU A 113 1.98 -18.05 -0.32
C GLU A 113 2.03 -17.46 1.09
N ALA A 114 2.42 -16.19 1.21
CA ALA A 114 2.45 -15.51 2.51
C ALA A 114 1.08 -15.50 3.21
N PHE A 115 0.01 -15.26 2.47
CA PHE A 115 -1.35 -15.27 3.00
C PHE A 115 -1.74 -16.66 3.52
N ARG A 116 -1.37 -17.72 2.80
CA ARG A 116 -1.64 -19.11 3.21
C ARG A 116 -0.84 -19.49 4.45
N ASP A 117 0.42 -19.08 4.54
CA ASP A 117 1.29 -19.37 5.67
C ASP A 117 0.79 -18.67 6.95
N GLU A 118 0.27 -17.45 6.83
CA GLU A 118 -0.20 -16.66 7.98
C GLU A 118 -1.61 -17.05 8.45
N PHE A 119 -2.54 -17.35 7.51
CA PHE A 119 -3.96 -17.55 7.83
C PHE A 119 -4.46 -18.98 7.63
N GLY A 120 -3.62 -19.89 7.12
CA GLY A 120 -4.01 -21.26 6.76
C GLY A 120 -4.86 -21.32 5.49
N SER A 121 -4.93 -22.50 4.85
CA SER A 121 -5.89 -22.75 3.78
C SER A 121 -7.32 -22.73 4.34
N VAL A 122 -8.17 -21.88 3.77
CA VAL A 122 -9.63 -21.92 3.98
C VAL A 122 -10.22 -23.17 3.34
#